data_AF-A0A401G0U6-F1
#
_entry.id   AF-A0A401G0U6-F1
#
_cell.length_a   1.000
_cell.length_b   1.000
_cell.length_c   1.000
_cell.angle_alpha   90.00
_cell.angle_beta   90.00
_cell.angle_gamma   90.00
#
_symmetry.space_group_name_H-M   'P 1'
#
loop_
_entity.id
_entity.type
_entity.pdbx_description
1 polymer ?
#
loop_
_entity_poly.entity_id
_entity_poly.type
_entity_poly.pdbx_seq_one_letter_code
_entity_poly.pdbx_strand_id
1 'polypeptide(L)'
;MKKKLVTLCTTVLSLLLLSSPVLATPTTVVSLGDTLVENVRTSNLNTWFKNEVITNTDGSEIDSVEDQVQYELFYTDTSREYEVEFLGIGQAGYHSPFGVFTYTGNPSAEFDEAYITYQNPLFVQNEVDDYTTYNFTIEAGSYFGFYLDANGSGRYVTTMVSSNSDDLDHALFFETNKGYTIAFEDIIGGGDKDYEDLIVNFTPTDDSGFAATPEPGTFVLLGFGLIGLAGFGRKRILK
;
A
#
# COMPACT_ATOMS: atom_id res chain seq x y z
N MET A 1 28.29 -78.37 15.79
CA MET A 1 27.52 -77.13 15.99
C MET A 1 28.20 -75.97 15.26
N LYS A 2 27.70 -75.56 14.08
CA LYS A 2 28.22 -74.39 13.34
C LYS A 2 27.18 -73.26 13.46
N LYS A 3 27.53 -72.16 14.13
CA LYS A 3 26.68 -70.98 14.27
C LYS A 3 26.76 -70.14 12.99
N LYS A 4 25.62 -69.87 12.35
CA LYS A 4 25.51 -68.92 11.24
C LYS A 4 25.40 -67.50 11.82
N LEU A 5 26.26 -66.61 11.35
CA LEU A 5 26.21 -65.18 11.61
C LEU A 5 25.24 -64.56 10.59
N VAL A 6 24.17 -63.92 11.08
CA VAL A 6 23.24 -63.16 10.25
C VAL A 6 23.60 -61.68 10.42
N THR A 7 24.13 -61.07 9.37
CA THR A 7 24.41 -59.64 9.32
C THR A 7 23.12 -58.90 8.93
N LEU A 8 22.56 -58.14 9.85
CA LEU A 8 21.41 -57.27 9.61
C LEU A 8 21.92 -55.92 9.08
N CYS A 9 21.64 -55.63 7.81
CA CYS A 9 21.94 -54.33 7.20
C CYS A 9 20.76 -53.40 7.46
N THR A 10 20.91 -52.43 8.37
CA THR A 10 19.90 -51.40 8.64
C THR A 10 20.12 -50.22 7.71
N THR A 11 19.31 -50.11 6.66
CA THR A 11 19.23 -48.92 5.82
C THR A 11 18.45 -47.84 6.56
N VAL A 12 19.12 -46.76 6.96
CA VAL A 12 18.47 -45.55 7.49
C VAL A 12 18.00 -44.74 6.28
N LEU A 13 16.68 -44.67 6.09
CA LEU A 13 16.05 -43.81 5.09
C LEU A 13 15.86 -42.42 5.73
N SER A 14 16.81 -41.51 5.50
CA SER A 14 16.68 -40.12 5.91
C SER A 14 15.69 -39.41 4.98
N LEU A 15 14.49 -39.16 5.48
CA LEU A 15 13.47 -38.37 4.80
C LEU A 15 13.88 -36.89 4.86
N LEU A 16 14.45 -36.36 3.78
CA LEU A 16 14.68 -34.92 3.61
C LEU A 16 13.33 -34.24 3.43
N LEU A 17 12.83 -33.59 4.49
CA LEU A 17 11.78 -32.59 4.40
C LEU A 17 12.37 -31.36 3.70
N LEU A 18 12.16 -31.26 2.39
CA LEU A 18 12.34 -30.03 1.65
C LEU A 18 11.23 -29.07 2.10
N SER A 19 11.56 -28.12 2.98
CA SER A 19 10.68 -26.98 3.25
C SER A 19 10.61 -26.17 1.96
N SER A 20 9.51 -26.25 1.24
CA SER A 20 9.20 -25.25 0.21
C SER A 20 9.19 -23.88 0.91
N PRO A 21 9.87 -22.85 0.38
CA PRO A 21 9.64 -21.50 0.88
C PRO A 21 8.15 -21.22 0.71
N VAL A 22 7.46 -20.98 1.81
CA VAL A 22 6.12 -20.41 1.77
C VAL A 22 6.32 -19.04 1.13
N LEU A 23 5.85 -18.86 -0.11
CA LEU A 23 5.87 -17.57 -0.78
C LEU A 23 5.06 -16.63 0.13
N ALA A 24 5.66 -15.54 0.57
CA ALA A 24 4.98 -14.60 1.46
C ALA A 24 3.78 -14.03 0.69
N THR A 25 2.61 -14.03 1.34
CA THR A 25 1.36 -13.51 0.80
C THR A 25 1.50 -12.02 0.52
N PRO A 26 1.09 -11.51 -0.66
CA PRO A 26 1.23 -10.09 -0.97
C PRO A 26 0.51 -9.20 0.05
N THR A 27 1.05 -8.00 0.31
CA THR A 27 0.40 -7.03 1.21
C THR A 27 -0.95 -6.61 0.62
N THR A 28 -2.01 -6.66 1.40
CA THR A 28 -3.34 -6.27 0.93
C THR A 28 -3.49 -4.76 1.05
N VAL A 29 -3.94 -4.11 -0.02
CA VAL A 29 -4.37 -2.71 0.00
C VAL A 29 -5.84 -2.61 0.37
N VAL A 30 -6.19 -1.60 1.16
CA VAL A 30 -7.52 -1.47 1.78
C VAL A 30 -8.07 -0.08 1.48
N SER A 31 -9.23 -0.06 0.81
CA SER A 31 -10.08 1.12 0.66
C SER A 31 -11.24 1.01 1.65
N LEU A 32 -11.58 2.10 2.35
CA LEU A 32 -12.69 2.12 3.31
C LEU A 32 -13.95 2.79 2.74
N GLY A 33 -14.01 2.89 1.41
CA GLY A 33 -15.16 3.40 0.69
C GLY A 33 -15.04 4.88 0.33
N ASP A 34 -13.88 5.49 0.51
CA ASP A 34 -13.60 6.73 -0.18
C ASP A 34 -13.63 6.53 -1.71
N THR A 35 -14.24 7.49 -2.38
CA THR A 35 -14.40 7.52 -3.84
C THR A 35 -14.11 8.91 -4.41
N LEU A 36 -13.67 9.84 -3.55
CA LEU A 36 -13.51 11.24 -3.88
C LEU A 36 -12.12 11.50 -4.45
N VAL A 37 -12.03 11.60 -5.77
CA VAL A 37 -10.79 12.09 -6.41
C VAL A 37 -10.52 13.52 -5.98
N GLU A 38 -9.36 13.75 -5.38
CA GLU A 38 -8.98 15.05 -4.86
C GLU A 38 -8.61 16.02 -5.98
N ASN A 39 -8.98 17.28 -5.79
CA ASN A 39 -8.62 18.32 -6.74
C ASN A 39 -7.17 18.74 -6.50
N VAL A 40 -6.27 18.19 -7.31
CA VAL A 40 -4.84 18.49 -7.24
C VAL A 40 -4.52 19.70 -8.10
N ARG A 41 -3.67 20.58 -7.59
CA ARG A 41 -3.05 21.66 -8.36
C ARG A 41 -1.95 21.08 -9.27
N THR A 42 -2.39 20.44 -10.34
CA THR A 42 -1.65 19.48 -11.17
C THR A 42 -0.29 19.89 -11.74
N SER A 43 0.00 21.19 -11.87
CA SER A 43 1.23 21.64 -12.55
C SER A 43 2.50 21.21 -11.82
N ASN A 44 2.47 21.15 -10.50
CA ASN A 44 3.66 20.90 -9.71
C ASN A 44 3.91 19.38 -9.58
N LEU A 45 2.90 18.64 -9.11
CA LEU A 45 3.00 17.21 -8.87
C LEU A 45 3.25 16.39 -10.16
N ASN A 46 2.56 16.68 -11.27
CA ASN A 46 2.82 15.99 -12.56
C ASN A 46 4.24 16.28 -13.08
N THR A 47 4.71 17.52 -12.94
CA THR A 47 6.06 17.90 -13.36
C THR A 47 7.11 17.17 -12.52
N TRP A 48 6.84 17.03 -11.22
CA TRP A 48 7.72 16.32 -10.32
C TRP A 48 7.80 14.82 -10.65
N PHE A 49 6.67 14.12 -10.83
CA PHE A 49 6.68 12.70 -11.23
C PHE A 49 7.51 12.46 -12.50
N LYS A 50 7.35 13.36 -13.47
CA LYS A 50 8.12 13.32 -14.73
C LYS A 50 9.63 13.48 -14.50
N ASN A 51 10.04 14.39 -13.63
CA ASN A 51 11.46 14.63 -13.34
C ASN A 51 12.09 13.46 -12.60
N GLU A 52 11.35 12.83 -11.68
CA GLU A 52 11.79 11.66 -10.90
C GLU A 52 11.68 10.34 -11.67
N VAL A 53 11.15 10.36 -12.91
CA VAL A 53 10.96 9.16 -13.74
C VAL A 53 10.06 8.13 -13.03
N ILE A 54 9.09 8.63 -12.27
CA ILE A 54 8.04 7.84 -11.65
C ILE A 54 6.88 7.79 -12.65
N THR A 55 6.48 6.57 -12.99
CA THR A 55 5.46 6.29 -14.00
C THR A 55 4.40 5.38 -13.40
N ASN A 56 3.25 5.31 -14.06
CA ASN A 56 2.31 4.21 -13.85
C ASN A 56 3.01 2.86 -14.05
N THR A 57 2.42 1.79 -13.52
CA THR A 57 2.96 0.43 -13.62
C THR A 57 3.13 -0.06 -15.07
N ASP A 58 2.38 0.50 -16.02
CA ASP A 58 2.49 0.23 -17.46
C ASP A 58 3.53 1.10 -18.20
N GLY A 59 4.17 2.04 -17.49
CA GLY A 59 5.18 2.96 -18.01
C GLY A 59 4.62 4.27 -18.57
N SER A 60 3.31 4.52 -18.50
CA SER A 60 2.72 5.81 -18.87
C SER A 60 3.02 6.92 -17.85
N GLU A 61 2.99 8.18 -18.30
CA GLU A 61 3.14 9.33 -17.38
C GLU A 61 1.96 9.38 -16.40
N ILE A 62 2.24 9.67 -15.14
CA ILE A 62 1.21 9.82 -14.10
C ILE A 62 0.41 11.11 -14.33
N ASP A 63 -0.91 10.98 -14.31
CA ASP A 63 -1.85 12.08 -14.13
C ASP A 63 -2.29 12.15 -12.66
N SER A 64 -1.85 13.19 -11.94
CA SER A 64 -2.14 13.38 -10.52
C SER A 64 -3.62 13.48 -10.15
N VAL A 65 -4.53 13.56 -11.12
CA VAL A 65 -5.99 13.52 -10.88
C VAL A 65 -6.55 12.17 -11.28
N GLU A 66 -6.26 11.71 -12.50
CA GLU A 66 -6.91 10.51 -13.04
C GLU A 66 -6.32 9.20 -12.49
N ASP A 67 -5.05 9.19 -12.07
CA ASP A 67 -4.34 8.00 -11.61
C ASP A 67 -4.33 7.83 -10.07
N GLN A 68 -5.09 8.68 -9.36
CA GLN A 68 -5.28 8.52 -7.91
C GLN A 68 -6.00 7.20 -7.60
N VAL A 69 -5.53 6.52 -6.55
CA VAL A 69 -6.22 5.35 -5.99
C VAL A 69 -6.68 5.63 -4.56
N GLN A 70 -7.94 5.32 -4.24
CA GLN A 70 -8.57 5.66 -2.96
C GLN A 70 -8.29 4.60 -1.89
N TYR A 71 -7.02 4.23 -1.74
CA TYR A 71 -6.57 3.37 -0.66
C TYR A 71 -6.25 4.22 0.56
N GLU A 72 -6.50 3.66 1.74
CA GLU A 72 -6.32 4.37 3.01
C GLU A 72 -5.39 3.62 3.96
N LEU A 73 -5.36 2.29 3.83
CA LEU A 73 -4.63 1.39 4.69
C LEU A 73 -4.01 0.24 3.90
N PHE A 74 -3.06 -0.41 4.55
CA PHE A 74 -2.48 -1.68 4.16
C PHE A 74 -2.76 -2.72 5.25
N TYR A 75 -2.80 -4.00 4.85
CA TYR A 75 -2.95 -5.13 5.75
C TYR A 75 -1.92 -6.21 5.42
N THR A 76 -1.31 -6.76 6.47
CA THR A 76 -0.43 -7.91 6.36
C THR A 76 -0.88 -9.05 7.26
N ASP A 77 -0.90 -10.27 6.74
CA ASP A 77 -1.18 -11.50 7.49
C ASP A 77 0.10 -12.15 8.05
N THR A 78 1.27 -11.60 7.73
CA THR A 78 2.57 -12.06 8.21
C THR A 78 3.37 -10.89 8.78
N SER A 79 4.24 -11.18 9.75
CA SER A 79 5.18 -10.19 10.26
C SER A 79 6.19 -9.91 9.16
N ARG A 80 6.25 -8.66 8.69
CA ARG A 80 6.95 -8.28 7.45
C ARG A 80 7.70 -6.97 7.61
N GLU A 81 8.88 -6.91 7.00
CA GLU A 81 9.64 -5.68 6.83
C GLU A 81 9.23 -4.97 5.54
N TYR A 82 9.15 -3.65 5.65
CA TYR A 82 8.80 -2.74 4.58
C TYR A 82 9.84 -1.64 4.46
N GLU A 83 9.86 -1.00 3.31
CA GLU A 83 10.77 0.06 2.96
C GLU A 83 9.97 1.30 2.55
N VAL A 84 10.42 2.47 3.05
CA VAL A 84 10.01 3.78 2.57
C VAL A 84 11.24 4.56 2.11
N GLU A 85 11.17 5.15 0.91
CA GLU A 85 12.18 6.07 0.37
C GLU A 85 11.61 7.50 0.39
N PHE A 86 12.28 8.42 1.10
CA PHE A 86 11.94 9.84 1.11
C PHE A 86 12.47 10.52 -0.16
N LEU A 87 11.64 11.27 -0.88
CA LEU A 87 12.00 11.77 -2.21
C LEU A 87 12.34 13.27 -2.25
N GLY A 88 12.61 13.88 -1.10
CA GLY A 88 13.25 15.20 -1.04
C GLY A 88 12.36 16.38 -1.38
N ILE A 89 11.04 16.19 -1.45
CA ILE A 89 10.09 17.27 -1.69
C ILE A 89 9.32 17.62 -0.41
N GLY A 90 9.17 18.93 -0.22
CA GLY A 90 8.51 19.59 0.90
C GLY A 90 8.78 21.08 0.81
N GLN A 91 7.77 21.91 1.09
CA GLN A 91 7.91 23.36 1.08
C GLN A 91 9.06 23.78 1.99
N ALA A 92 9.90 24.71 1.52
CA ALA A 92 11.18 25.06 2.14
C ALA A 92 11.03 25.49 3.62
N GLY A 93 11.35 24.58 4.54
CA GLY A 93 11.55 24.87 5.97
C GLY A 93 10.69 24.11 6.98
N TYR A 94 9.83 23.17 6.57
CA TYR A 94 9.08 22.35 7.53
C TYR A 94 9.91 21.21 8.11
N HIS A 95 9.77 20.98 9.42
CA HIS A 95 10.41 19.88 10.14
C HIS A 95 9.35 18.86 10.56
N SER A 96 8.56 18.38 9.61
CA SER A 96 7.43 17.48 9.86
C SER A 96 7.94 16.02 10.03
N PRO A 97 7.76 15.39 11.22
CA PRO A 97 8.06 13.98 11.40
C PRO A 97 7.09 13.10 10.60
N PHE A 98 7.64 12.19 9.79
CA PHE A 98 6.87 11.21 9.05
C PHE A 98 7.03 9.83 9.67
N GLY A 99 5.96 9.05 9.72
CA GLY A 99 6.04 7.69 10.22
C GLY A 99 4.85 6.81 9.89
N VAL A 100 4.78 5.71 10.61
CA VAL A 100 3.80 4.64 10.40
C VAL A 100 2.89 4.56 11.61
N PHE A 101 1.60 4.40 11.39
CA PHE A 101 0.67 4.01 12.45
C PHE A 101 0.15 2.61 12.19
N THR A 102 -0.15 1.88 13.25
CA THR A 102 -0.92 0.63 13.16
C THR A 102 -2.33 0.84 13.67
N TYR A 103 -3.26 0.06 13.13
CA TYR A 103 -4.66 0.04 13.55
C TYR A 103 -5.09 -1.40 13.80
N THR A 104 -5.60 -1.64 15.01
CA THR A 104 -6.00 -2.99 15.46
C THR A 104 -7.52 -3.19 15.54
N GLY A 105 -8.29 -2.14 15.24
CA GLY A 105 -9.74 -2.23 15.12
C GLY A 105 -10.17 -2.87 13.80
N ASN A 106 -11.48 -2.97 13.58
CA ASN A 106 -12.03 -3.31 12.26
C ASN A 106 -12.21 -2.02 11.46
N PRO A 107 -11.42 -1.77 10.39
CA PRO A 107 -11.48 -0.48 9.70
C PRO A 107 -12.72 -0.34 8.82
N SER A 108 -13.43 -1.44 8.52
CA SER A 108 -14.73 -1.41 7.83
C SER A 108 -15.92 -1.20 8.77
N ALA A 109 -15.67 -1.06 10.08
CA ALA A 109 -16.68 -0.72 11.08
C ALA A 109 -16.62 0.78 11.41
N GLU A 110 -17.21 1.20 12.53
CA GLU A 110 -17.03 2.56 13.04
C GLU A 110 -15.57 2.75 13.48
N PHE A 111 -14.92 3.79 12.96
CA PHE A 111 -13.56 4.16 13.35
C PHE A 111 -13.51 4.53 14.83
N ASP A 112 -12.49 4.02 15.52
CA ASP A 112 -12.22 4.35 16.92
C ASP A 112 -10.71 4.59 17.09
N GLU A 113 -10.37 5.85 17.34
CA GLU A 113 -8.99 6.32 17.52
C GLU A 113 -8.25 5.54 18.63
N ALA A 114 -8.95 4.95 19.59
CA ALA A 114 -8.30 4.16 20.65
C ALA A 114 -7.54 2.92 20.13
N TYR A 115 -7.80 2.48 18.89
CA TYR A 115 -7.08 1.37 18.26
C TYR A 115 -5.89 1.80 17.40
N ILE A 116 -5.65 3.10 17.26
CA ILE A 116 -4.48 3.63 16.54
C ILE A 116 -3.25 3.61 17.45
N THR A 117 -2.10 3.26 16.89
CA THR A 117 -0.81 3.40 17.56
C THR A 117 0.18 4.01 16.59
N TYR A 118 0.54 5.28 16.84
CA TYR A 118 1.61 5.96 16.12
C TYR A 118 2.96 5.40 16.57
N GLN A 119 3.76 4.90 15.63
CA GLN A 119 5.12 4.47 15.90
C GLN A 119 6.05 5.69 16.04
N ASN A 120 7.31 5.46 16.42
CA ASN A 120 8.31 6.52 16.32
C ASN A 120 8.46 6.93 14.84
N PRO A 121 8.69 8.22 14.55
CA PRO A 121 8.87 8.67 13.17
C PRO A 121 10.07 7.98 12.53
N LEU A 122 9.94 7.67 11.25
CA LEU A 122 11.02 7.13 10.43
C LEU A 122 12.07 8.21 10.16
N PHE A 123 11.62 9.43 9.87
CA PHE A 123 12.46 10.59 9.65
C PHE A 123 11.73 11.89 9.97
N VAL A 124 12.48 12.99 9.95
CA VAL A 124 11.96 14.36 10.03
C VAL A 124 12.39 15.08 8.77
N GLN A 125 11.42 15.70 8.07
CA GLN A 125 11.73 16.50 6.89
C GLN A 125 12.79 17.57 7.18
N ASN A 126 13.62 17.92 6.18
CA ASN A 126 14.73 18.86 6.29
C ASN A 126 15.82 18.50 7.33
N GLU A 127 15.78 17.29 7.91
CA GLU A 127 16.85 16.73 8.76
C GLU A 127 17.52 15.49 8.17
N VAL A 128 17.06 15.07 6.99
CA VAL A 128 17.52 13.88 6.28
C VAL A 128 17.76 14.22 4.81
N ASP A 129 18.69 13.51 4.19
CA ASP A 129 19.01 13.71 2.77
C ASP A 129 17.89 13.14 1.88
N ASP A 130 17.69 13.76 0.72
CA ASP A 130 16.80 13.24 -0.32
C ASP A 130 17.21 11.82 -0.74
N TYR A 131 16.23 11.01 -1.14
CA TYR A 131 16.38 9.60 -1.51
C TYR A 131 16.92 8.70 -0.39
N THR A 132 16.71 9.10 0.87
CA THR A 132 17.05 8.25 2.01
C THR A 132 15.96 7.22 2.26
N THR A 133 16.40 5.98 2.46
CA THR A 133 15.55 4.82 2.68
C THR A 133 15.47 4.42 4.17
N TYR A 134 14.27 4.07 4.63
CA TYR A 134 13.97 3.63 5.99
C TYR A 134 13.19 2.32 5.98
N ASN A 135 13.64 1.38 6.81
CA ASN A 135 12.94 0.12 7.01
C ASN A 135 12.11 0.15 8.29
N PHE A 136 10.96 -0.52 8.27
CA PHE A 136 10.12 -0.75 9.43
C PHE A 136 9.46 -2.12 9.37
N THR A 137 9.00 -2.63 10.51
CA THR A 137 8.35 -3.93 10.61
C THR A 137 6.91 -3.77 11.08
N ILE A 138 5.99 -4.46 10.42
CA ILE A 138 4.60 -4.58 10.83
C ILE A 138 4.32 -6.02 11.23
N GLU A 139 3.73 -6.20 12.41
CA GLU A 139 3.35 -7.52 12.91
C GLU A 139 2.17 -8.09 12.14
N ALA A 140 2.13 -9.43 12.04
CA ALA A 140 1.06 -10.17 11.41
C ALA A 140 -0.33 -9.79 11.96
N GLY A 141 -1.32 -9.68 11.08
CA GLY A 141 -2.71 -9.40 11.44
C GLY A 141 -3.00 -7.94 11.76
N SER A 142 -2.13 -7.02 11.35
CA SER A 142 -2.28 -5.58 11.60
C SER A 142 -2.68 -4.84 10.34
N TYR A 143 -3.54 -3.84 10.50
CA TYR A 143 -3.65 -2.75 9.53
C TYR A 143 -2.59 -1.71 9.84
N PHE A 144 -2.11 -1.02 8.82
CA PHE A 144 -1.19 0.09 8.97
C PHE A 144 -1.38 1.13 7.88
N GLY A 145 -0.96 2.36 8.17
CA GLY A 145 -0.94 3.47 7.25
C GLY A 145 0.18 4.44 7.62
N PHE A 146 0.21 5.59 6.98
CA PHE A 146 1.26 6.58 7.20
C PHE A 146 0.70 7.84 7.84
N TYR A 147 1.54 8.52 8.62
CA TYR A 147 1.20 9.79 9.22
C TYR A 147 2.30 10.82 8.96
N LEU A 148 1.88 12.08 8.94
CA LEU A 148 2.74 13.25 8.97
C LEU A 148 2.33 14.11 10.16
N ASP A 149 3.28 14.42 11.05
CA ASP A 149 3.06 15.35 12.16
C ASP A 149 3.46 16.75 11.71
N ALA A 150 2.46 17.59 11.42
CA ALA A 150 2.64 18.92 10.87
C ALA A 150 3.63 19.75 11.70
N ASN A 151 4.85 19.92 11.18
CA ASN A 151 5.97 20.60 11.81
C ASN A 151 6.26 20.17 13.26
N GLY A 152 6.01 18.90 13.60
CA GLY A 152 6.23 18.34 14.94
C GLY A 152 5.31 18.92 16.03
N SER A 153 4.12 19.38 15.66
CA SER A 153 3.18 20.04 16.57
C SER A 153 2.26 19.09 17.35
N GLY A 154 2.33 17.78 17.08
CA GLY A 154 1.37 16.78 17.55
C GLY A 154 0.05 16.82 16.80
N ARG A 155 0.03 17.41 15.59
CA ARG A 155 -1.16 17.51 14.72
C ARG A 155 -0.95 16.58 13.55
N TYR A 156 -1.40 15.35 13.72
CA TYR A 156 -1.26 14.31 12.72
C TYR A 156 -2.27 14.48 11.59
N VAL A 157 -1.77 14.39 10.37
CA VAL A 157 -2.56 14.04 9.18
C VAL A 157 -2.12 12.65 8.73
N THR A 158 -3.06 11.85 8.26
CA THR A 158 -2.89 10.41 8.06
C THR A 158 -3.48 9.96 6.73
N THR A 159 -3.05 8.79 6.28
CA THR A 159 -3.62 8.13 5.09
C THR A 159 -5.04 7.62 5.28
N MET A 160 -5.54 7.53 6.52
CA MET A 160 -6.90 7.09 6.81
C MET A 160 -7.77 8.32 7.05
N VAL A 161 -8.70 8.59 6.13
CA VAL A 161 -9.47 9.84 6.13
C VAL A 161 -10.25 10.01 7.43
N SER A 162 -10.83 8.91 7.94
CA SER A 162 -11.61 8.95 9.18
C SER A 162 -10.78 9.26 10.44
N SER A 163 -9.45 9.14 10.40
CA SER A 163 -8.57 9.59 11.49
C SER A 163 -8.12 11.04 11.36
N ASN A 164 -8.40 11.70 10.24
CA ASN A 164 -8.07 13.12 10.06
C ASN A 164 -9.14 13.99 10.72
N SER A 165 -8.71 14.95 11.56
CA SER A 165 -9.61 15.76 12.38
C SER A 165 -10.55 16.71 11.61
N ASP A 166 -10.33 16.86 10.31
CA ASP A 166 -11.06 17.70 9.38
C ASP A 166 -11.80 16.90 8.29
N ASP A 167 -11.80 15.57 8.38
CA ASP A 167 -12.41 14.63 7.43
C ASP A 167 -11.91 14.83 5.98
N LEU A 168 -10.70 15.39 5.80
CA LEU A 168 -10.07 15.56 4.50
C LEU A 168 -9.10 14.41 4.21
N ASP A 169 -8.95 14.08 2.94
CA ASP A 169 -7.84 13.27 2.48
C ASP A 169 -6.59 14.15 2.38
N HIS A 170 -5.58 13.80 3.18
CA HIS A 170 -4.29 14.49 3.21
C HIS A 170 -3.20 13.68 2.52
N ALA A 171 -3.51 12.48 1.99
CA ALA A 171 -2.51 11.60 1.40
C ALA A 171 -3.04 10.90 0.14
N LEU A 172 -2.49 11.28 -1.01
CA LEU A 172 -2.82 10.66 -2.28
C LEU A 172 -1.93 9.46 -2.53
N PHE A 173 -2.53 8.39 -3.06
CA PHE A 173 -1.81 7.19 -3.47
C PHE A 173 -1.78 7.07 -4.99
N PHE A 174 -0.64 6.59 -5.49
CA PHE A 174 -0.42 6.26 -6.88
C PHE A 174 0.23 4.87 -6.99
N GLU A 175 -0.28 4.01 -7.87
CA GLU A 175 0.36 2.73 -8.21
C GLU A 175 1.44 2.97 -9.27
N THR A 176 2.72 2.85 -8.87
CA THR A 176 3.84 3.28 -9.71
C THR A 176 4.83 2.16 -10.01
N ASN A 177 5.79 2.45 -10.90
CA ASN A 177 6.96 1.60 -11.15
C ASN A 177 7.89 1.43 -9.92
N LYS A 178 7.56 2.03 -8.77
CA LYS A 178 8.30 1.96 -7.50
C LYS A 178 7.52 1.29 -6.37
N GLY A 179 6.33 0.74 -6.64
CA GLY A 179 5.40 0.28 -5.61
C GLY A 179 4.26 1.28 -5.46
N TYR A 180 4.00 1.76 -4.25
CA TYR A 180 3.13 2.92 -4.06
C TYR A 180 3.97 4.17 -3.92
N THR A 181 3.59 5.23 -4.62
CA THR A 181 4.06 6.58 -4.31
C THR A 181 2.95 7.31 -3.56
N ILE A 182 3.29 7.89 -2.41
CA ILE A 182 2.33 8.54 -1.50
C ILE A 182 2.72 10.00 -1.37
N ALA A 183 1.77 10.89 -1.65
CA ALA A 183 1.96 12.33 -1.69
C ALA A 183 1.06 13.01 -0.65
N PHE A 184 1.63 13.82 0.23
CA PHE A 184 0.91 14.42 1.36
C PHE A 184 0.75 15.94 1.25
N GLU A 185 -0.35 16.42 1.82
CA GLU A 185 -0.50 17.77 2.36
C GLU A 185 -0.18 17.74 3.87
N ASP A 186 0.50 18.77 4.41
CA ASP A 186 0.89 18.81 5.82
C ASP A 186 0.03 19.74 6.70
N ILE A 187 -0.95 20.44 6.10
CA ILE A 187 -1.81 21.41 6.80
C ILE A 187 -3.25 20.90 6.93
N ILE A 188 -3.71 20.79 8.18
CA ILE A 188 -5.14 20.64 8.51
C ILE A 188 -5.94 21.80 7.89
N GLY A 189 -6.98 21.44 7.13
CA GLY A 189 -7.73 22.31 6.23
C GLY A 189 -7.38 22.14 4.74
N GLY A 190 -6.38 21.30 4.43
CA GLY A 190 -6.00 20.88 3.09
C GLY A 190 -5.18 21.91 2.31
N GLY A 191 -4.37 22.72 3.00
CA GLY A 191 -3.33 23.59 2.43
C GLY A 191 -3.69 24.29 1.10
N ASP A 192 -2.77 24.22 0.13
CA ASP A 192 -2.97 24.68 -1.25
C ASP A 192 -3.18 23.53 -2.25
N LYS A 193 -3.29 22.30 -1.77
CA LYS A 193 -3.75 21.11 -2.52
C LYS A 193 -2.84 20.77 -3.70
N ASP A 194 -1.55 20.97 -3.58
CA ASP A 194 -0.55 20.49 -4.54
C ASP A 194 0.11 19.16 -4.12
N TYR A 195 -0.12 18.72 -2.88
CA TYR A 195 0.32 17.46 -2.28
C TYR A 195 1.83 17.22 -2.43
N GLU A 196 2.59 18.31 -2.43
CA GLU A 196 4.04 18.27 -2.55
C GLU A 196 4.75 18.58 -1.23
N ASP A 197 4.02 18.59 -0.10
CA ASP A 197 4.61 18.81 1.22
C ASP A 197 5.45 17.62 1.69
N LEU A 198 5.12 16.42 1.23
CA LEU A 198 5.94 15.22 1.37
C LEU A 198 5.59 14.20 0.30
N ILE A 199 6.61 13.62 -0.34
CA ILE A 199 6.41 12.46 -1.21
C ILE A 199 7.37 11.33 -0.83
N VAL A 200 6.83 10.12 -0.76
CA VAL A 200 7.57 8.90 -0.44
C VAL A 200 7.24 7.76 -1.42
N ASN A 201 8.20 6.89 -1.70
CA ASN A 201 7.92 5.57 -2.27
C ASN A 201 7.79 4.54 -1.15
N PHE A 202 6.95 3.53 -1.36
CA PHE A 202 6.67 2.48 -0.40
C PHE A 202 6.59 1.10 -1.07
N THR A 203 7.33 0.12 -0.53
CA THR A 203 7.35 -1.27 -1.00
C THR A 203 7.65 -2.27 0.13
N PRO A 204 7.16 -3.52 0.06
CA PRO A 204 7.72 -4.65 0.81
C PRO A 204 9.20 -4.89 0.45
N THR A 205 10.04 -5.28 1.42
CA THR A 205 11.45 -5.63 1.18
C THR A 205 11.65 -7.05 0.64
N ASP A 206 10.61 -7.88 0.69
CA ASP A 206 10.66 -9.32 0.34
C ASP A 206 10.21 -9.64 -1.10
N ASP A 207 10.04 -8.61 -1.94
CA ASP A 207 9.54 -8.70 -3.33
C ASP A 207 8.15 -9.37 -3.47
N SER A 208 7.41 -9.56 -2.37
CA SER A 208 6.06 -10.16 -2.41
C SER A 208 5.03 -9.24 -3.07
N GLY A 209 5.34 -7.94 -3.13
CA GLY A 209 4.51 -6.91 -3.72
C GLY A 209 3.18 -6.71 -3.00
N PHE A 210 2.23 -6.14 -3.75
CA PHE A 210 0.89 -5.85 -3.28
C PHE A 210 -0.11 -6.78 -3.94
N ALA A 211 -1.12 -7.21 -3.17
CA ALA A 211 -2.20 -8.01 -3.72
C ALA A 211 -2.97 -7.13 -4.73
N ALA A 212 -3.03 -7.57 -5.98
CA ALA A 212 -3.89 -6.92 -6.97
C ALA A 212 -5.31 -6.86 -6.40
N THR A 213 -5.91 -5.67 -6.38
CA THR A 213 -7.30 -5.50 -5.99
C THR A 213 -8.15 -6.45 -6.84
N PRO A 214 -9.02 -7.28 -6.23
CA PRO A 214 -9.91 -8.12 -7.01
C PRO A 214 -10.70 -7.21 -7.94
N GLU A 215 -10.48 -7.34 -9.24
CA GLU A 215 -11.22 -6.56 -10.23
C GLU A 215 -12.70 -6.66 -9.87
N PRO A 216 -13.44 -5.53 -9.80
CA PRO A 216 -14.87 -5.56 -9.51
C PRO A 216 -15.51 -6.62 -10.39
N GLY A 217 -16.55 -7.31 -9.92
CA GLY A 217 -17.19 -8.45 -10.58
C GLY A 217 -17.67 -8.26 -12.03
N THR A 218 -17.32 -7.15 -12.68
CA THR A 218 -17.30 -6.86 -14.12
C THR A 218 -16.92 -8.04 -14.99
N PHE A 219 -15.92 -8.87 -14.68
CA PHE A 219 -15.63 -10.07 -15.50
C PHE A 219 -16.70 -11.15 -15.38
N VAL A 220 -17.25 -11.32 -14.18
CA VAL A 220 -18.38 -12.22 -13.94
C VAL A 220 -19.64 -11.66 -14.62
N LEU A 221 -19.89 -10.35 -14.54
CA LEU A 221 -21.00 -9.66 -15.18
C LEU A 221 -20.87 -9.67 -16.71
N LEU A 222 -19.67 -9.48 -17.25
CA LEU A 222 -19.35 -9.59 -18.68
C LEU A 222 -19.57 -11.03 -19.16
N GLY A 223 -19.08 -12.01 -18.39
CA GLY A 223 -19.32 -13.43 -18.65
C GLY A 223 -20.81 -13.77 -18.70
N PHE A 224 -21.58 -13.35 -17.69
CA PHE A 224 -23.03 -13.55 -17.68
C PHE A 224 -23.76 -12.74 -18.75
N GLY A 225 -23.31 -11.53 -19.07
CA GLY A 225 -23.86 -10.67 -20.11
C GLY A 225 -23.72 -11.31 -21.50
N LEU A 226 -22.54 -11.88 -21.81
CA LEU A 226 -22.29 -12.58 -23.06
C LEU A 226 -23.12 -13.87 -23.18
N ILE A 227 -23.24 -14.64 -22.09
CA ILE A 227 -24.11 -15.83 -22.04
C ILE A 227 -25.58 -15.43 -22.26
N GLY A 228 -26.02 -14.33 -21.64
CA GLY A 228 -27.36 -13.77 -21.82
C GLY A 228 -27.65 -13.39 -23.28
N LEU A 229 -26.71 -12.70 -23.94
CA LEU A 229 -26.81 -12.32 -25.35
C LEU A 229 -26.87 -13.55 -26.28
N ALA A 230 -26.02 -14.56 -26.06
CA ALA A 230 -26.04 -15.79 -26.85
C ALA A 230 -27.35 -16.58 -26.66
N GLY A 231 -27.89 -16.61 -25.43
CA GLY A 231 -29.17 -17.23 -25.11
C GLY A 231 -30.37 -16.53 -25.78
N PHE A 232 -30.37 -15.18 -25.80
CA PHE A 232 -31.41 -14.40 -26.46
C PHE A 232 -31.32 -14.46 -28.00
N GLY A 233 -30.10 -14.46 -28.56
CA GLY A 233 -29.86 -14.55 -30.00
C GLY A 233 -30.37 -15.84 -30.63
N ARG A 234 -30.25 -16.98 -29.92
CA ARG A 234 -30.74 -18.29 -30.41
C ARG A 234 -32.25 -18.34 -30.64
N LYS A 235 -33.04 -17.61 -29.84
CA LYS A 235 -34.51 -17.57 -30.01
C LYS A 235 -34.96 -16.80 -31.25
N ARG A 236 -34.10 -15.96 -31.82
CA ARG A 236 -34.43 -15.11 -32.97
C ARG A 236 -34.03 -15.72 -34.31
N ILE A 237 -33.12 -16.69 -34.31
CA ILE A 237 -32.67 -17.43 -35.51
C ILE A 237 -33.54 -18.68 -35.76
N LEU A 238 -34.31 -19.14 -34.78
CA LEU A 238 -35.22 -20.31 -34.87
C LEU A 238 -36.68 -19.95 -35.20
N LYS A 239 -36.93 -18.77 -35.79
CA LYS A 239 -38.21 -18.41 -36.43
C LYS A 239 -37.98 -18.16 -37.90
#